data_AF-A0A7V4UHB7-F1
#
_entry.id   AF-A0A7V4UHB7-F1
#
_cell.length_a   1.000
_cell.length_b   1.000
_cell.length_c   1.000
_cell.angle_alpha   90.00
_cell.angle_beta   90.00
_cell.angle_gamma   90.00
#
_symmetry.space_group_name_H-M   'P 1'
#
loop_
_entity.id
_entity.type
_entity.pdbx_description
1 polymer ?
#
loop_
_entity_poly.entity_id
_entity_poly.type
_entity_poly.pdbx_seq_one_letter_code
_entity_poly.pdbx_strand_id
1 'polypeptide(L)'
;MLVVPGRPGKDTCDGVTRRDLLRVGGSAMLGISLGQIFQLQQASASQTGGPGFNKAKSVILLYLQGGPSHLDLWDPKENVPDNVKSAFKPIPTKTPGLQFTELLPKLAQVTDKATMIRSMSYTPIGLFNHTAAIYQMHTGYTADKVSPSGQLEPLSPK
;
A
#
# COMPACT_ATOMS: atom_id res chain seq x y z
N MET A 1 -24.82 4.85 24.95
CA MET A 1 -24.35 6.13 25.52
C MET A 1 -23.24 6.63 24.62
N LEU A 2 -23.45 7.75 23.95
CA LEU A 2 -22.53 8.27 22.94
C LEU A 2 -21.33 8.90 23.66
N VAL A 3 -20.12 8.36 23.46
CA VAL A 3 -18.89 8.94 23.98
C VAL A 3 -18.13 9.54 22.81
N VAL A 4 -18.01 10.86 22.81
CA VAL A 4 -17.19 11.61 21.86
C VAL A 4 -15.87 11.92 22.58
N PRO A 5 -14.75 11.25 22.25
CA PRO A 5 -13.47 11.61 22.85
C PRO A 5 -13.02 12.96 22.30
N GLY A 6 -12.69 13.89 23.18
CA GLY A 6 -12.12 15.19 22.82
C GLY A 6 -10.71 15.06 22.24
N ARG A 7 -10.20 16.16 21.66
CA ARG A 7 -8.82 16.23 21.15
C ARG A 7 -7.83 15.95 22.29
N PRO A 8 -6.75 15.18 22.06
CA PRO A 8 -5.74 14.96 23.08
C PRO A 8 -5.18 16.31 23.52
N GLY A 9 -5.33 16.62 24.81
CA GLY A 9 -4.79 17.82 25.42
C GLY A 9 -3.27 17.83 25.24
N LYS A 10 -2.75 18.92 24.69
CA LYS A 10 -1.31 19.15 24.49
C LYS A 10 -0.56 19.33 25.83
N ASP A 11 -1.25 19.81 26.87
CA ASP A 11 -0.66 20.17 28.15
C ASP A 11 -1.44 19.46 29.28
N THR A 12 -0.74 18.63 30.08
CA THR A 12 -1.30 18.16 31.35
C THR A 12 -1.02 19.22 32.40
N CYS A 13 -2.06 19.64 33.16
CA CYS A 13 -1.96 20.70 34.17
C CYS A 13 -1.21 20.26 35.45
N ASP A 14 -0.25 19.33 35.34
CA ASP A 14 0.35 18.62 36.48
C ASP A 14 1.50 19.39 37.14
N GLY A 15 1.80 20.61 36.67
CA GLY A 15 2.90 21.44 37.15
C GLY A 15 4.28 20.86 36.85
N VAL A 16 5.34 21.50 37.35
CA VAL A 16 6.71 21.00 37.24
C VAL A 16 6.96 20.00 38.37
N THR A 17 7.16 18.74 38.05
CA THR A 17 7.50 17.74 39.06
C THR A 17 9.00 17.75 39.37
N ARG A 18 9.38 17.27 40.56
CA ARG A 18 10.81 17.06 40.92
C ARG A 18 11.55 16.20 39.89
N ARG A 19 10.83 15.27 39.25
CA ARG A 19 11.38 14.38 38.22
C ARG A 19 11.66 15.14 36.93
N ASP A 20 10.81 16.09 36.56
CA ASP A 20 11.04 16.95 35.38
C ASP A 20 12.23 17.87 35.61
N LEU A 21 12.37 18.43 36.81
CA LEU A 21 13.49 19.29 37.19
C LEU A 21 14.82 18.52 37.17
N LEU A 22 14.84 17.28 37.66
CA LEU A 22 16.02 16.40 37.57
C LEU A 22 16.29 15.94 36.13
N ARG A 23 15.26 15.73 35.31
CA ARG A 23 15.42 15.28 33.91
C ARG A 23 15.97 16.40 33.02
N VAL A 24 15.45 17.61 33.16
CA VAL A 24 15.92 18.80 32.42
C VAL A 24 17.28 19.26 32.97
N GLY A 25 17.42 19.38 34.29
CA GLY A 25 18.68 19.79 34.94
C GLY A 25 19.82 18.79 34.74
N GLY A 26 19.53 17.49 34.79
CA GLY A 26 20.50 16.43 34.50
C GLY A 26 20.94 16.42 33.03
N SER A 27 20.02 16.68 32.10
CA SER A 27 20.37 16.81 30.67
C SER A 27 21.27 18.01 30.39
N ALA A 28 21.07 19.12 31.10
CA ALA A 28 21.95 20.29 31.03
C ALA A 28 23.34 20.04 31.66
N MET A 29 23.39 19.36 32.81
CA MET A 29 24.67 19.02 33.48
C MET A 29 25.51 18.00 32.72
N LEU A 30 24.89 17.09 31.97
CA LEU A 30 25.59 16.13 31.10
C LEU A 30 26.02 16.72 29.75
N GLY A 31 25.85 18.03 29.56
CA GLY A 31 26.37 18.75 28.39
C GLY A 31 25.66 18.43 27.08
N ILE A 32 24.43 17.91 27.13
CA ILE A 32 23.60 17.72 25.93
C ILE A 32 22.82 19.01 25.69
N SER A 33 23.43 19.91 24.91
CA SER A 33 22.75 21.13 24.48
C SER A 33 21.63 20.82 23.49
N LEU A 34 20.64 21.71 23.42
CA LEU A 34 19.58 21.65 22.41
C LEU A 34 20.17 21.61 20.98
N GLY A 35 21.30 22.28 20.75
CA GLY A 35 22.02 22.23 19.48
C GLY A 35 22.57 20.84 19.14
N GLN A 36 23.11 20.11 20.13
CA GLN A 36 23.55 18.73 19.94
C GLN A 36 22.38 17.77 19.70
N ILE A 37 21.22 18.00 20.33
CA ILE A 37 20.00 17.22 20.04
C ILE A 37 19.58 17.40 18.58
N PHE A 38 19.56 18.65 18.08
CA PHE A 38 19.24 18.90 16.67
C PHE A 38 20.28 18.31 15.72
N GLN A 39 21.57 18.37 16.06
CA GLN A 39 22.62 17.71 15.27
C GLN A 39 22.48 16.18 15.25
N LEU A 40 22.13 15.56 16.39
CA LEU A 40 21.89 14.11 16.46
C LEU A 40 20.62 13.70 15.69
N GLN A 41 19.55 14.50 15.73
CA GLN A 41 18.36 14.26 14.90
C GLN A 41 18.67 14.38 13.41
N GLN A 42 19.46 15.38 13.02
CA GLN A 42 19.88 15.56 11.63
C GLN A 42 20.80 14.43 11.17
N ALA A 43 21.77 14.02 11.99
CA ALA A 43 22.63 12.87 11.72
C ALA A 43 21.82 11.56 11.59
N SER A 44 20.76 11.42 12.39
CA SER A 44 19.83 10.27 12.33
C SER A 44 18.90 10.31 11.12
N ALA A 45 18.59 11.50 10.57
CA ALA A 45 17.81 11.67 9.35
C ALA A 45 18.56 11.23 8.08
N SER A 46 19.88 11.03 8.17
CA SER A 46 20.73 10.56 7.07
C SER A 46 20.63 9.05 6.80
N GLN A 47 19.90 8.29 7.61
CA GLN A 47 19.71 6.86 7.34
C GLN A 47 18.73 6.65 6.18
N THR A 48 19.28 6.49 4.98
CA THR A 48 18.64 5.71 3.94
C THR A 48 18.35 4.31 4.50
N GLY A 49 17.08 3.95 4.69
CA GLY A 49 16.68 2.58 5.03
C GLY A 49 16.24 2.29 6.48
N GLY A 50 15.86 3.29 7.28
CA GLY A 50 15.18 3.02 8.58
C GLY A 50 13.77 2.41 8.42
N PRO A 51 13.14 1.88 9.50
CA PRO A 51 11.78 1.33 9.46
C PRO A 51 10.74 2.38 9.03
N GLY A 52 10.43 2.41 7.74
CA GLY A 52 9.54 3.41 7.16
C GLY A 52 10.18 4.38 6.17
N PHE A 53 11.46 4.20 5.85
CA PHE A 53 12.05 4.80 4.67
C PHE A 53 11.19 4.42 3.44
N ASN A 54 10.75 5.42 2.67
CA ASN A 54 9.80 5.27 1.57
C ASN A 54 8.38 4.77 1.95
N LYS A 55 7.93 4.88 3.21
CA LYS A 55 6.49 4.68 3.51
C LYS A 55 5.68 5.80 2.86
N ALA A 56 4.79 5.42 1.94
CA ALA A 56 3.82 6.34 1.36
C ALA A 56 2.95 6.94 2.49
N LYS A 57 2.91 8.27 2.59
CA LYS A 57 2.05 8.99 3.56
C LYS A 57 0.56 8.90 3.21
N SER A 58 0.26 8.72 1.92
CA SER A 58 -1.10 8.58 1.39
C SER A 58 -1.05 7.71 0.13
N VAL A 59 -2.09 6.90 -0.06
CA VAL A 59 -2.21 5.99 -1.21
C VAL A 59 -3.58 6.21 -1.84
N ILE A 60 -3.61 6.33 -3.17
CA ILE A 60 -4.85 6.29 -3.96
C ILE A 60 -4.96 4.89 -4.53
N LEU A 61 -6.02 4.18 -4.15
CA LEU A 61 -6.36 2.88 -4.70
C LEU A 61 -7.42 3.04 -5.78
N LEU A 62 -7.06 2.70 -7.02
CA LEU A 62 -8.00 2.59 -8.13
C LEU A 62 -8.35 1.11 -8.32
N TYR A 63 -9.51 0.72 -7.81
CA TYR A 63 -10.01 -0.65 -7.95
C TYR A 63 -11.18 -0.68 -8.94
N LEU A 64 -11.05 -1.46 -10.02
CA LEU A 64 -12.04 -1.58 -11.08
C LEU A 64 -12.79 -2.91 -10.97
N GLN A 65 -13.88 -2.92 -10.21
CA GLN A 65 -14.75 -4.09 -10.12
C GLN A 65 -15.45 -4.33 -11.46
N GLY A 66 -15.23 -5.52 -12.06
CA GLY A 66 -15.75 -5.83 -13.39
C GLY A 66 -15.03 -5.12 -14.53
N GLY A 67 -13.81 -4.62 -14.29
CA GLY A 67 -12.98 -3.99 -15.31
C GLY A 67 -12.64 -4.92 -16.49
N PRO A 68 -12.15 -4.35 -17.59
CA PRO A 68 -11.69 -5.10 -18.76
C PRO A 68 -10.54 -6.06 -18.43
N SER A 69 -10.38 -7.09 -19.26
CA SER A 69 -9.31 -8.08 -19.15
C SER A 69 -7.93 -7.44 -19.18
N HIS A 70 -7.03 -7.90 -18.29
CA HIS A 70 -5.63 -7.48 -18.29
C HIS A 70 -4.91 -7.82 -19.61
N LEU A 71 -5.28 -8.96 -20.23
CA LEU A 71 -4.74 -9.40 -21.53
C LEU A 71 -5.08 -8.40 -22.64
N ASP A 72 -6.27 -7.79 -22.56
CA ASP A 72 -6.75 -6.83 -23.55
C ASP A 72 -6.25 -5.42 -23.33
N LEU A 73 -5.59 -5.15 -22.19
CA LEU A 73 -5.15 -3.82 -21.81
C LEU A 73 -3.63 -3.68 -21.75
N TRP A 74 -3.01 -4.21 -20.69
CA TRP A 74 -1.65 -3.85 -20.29
C TRP A 74 -0.71 -5.05 -20.10
N ASP A 75 -1.21 -6.26 -20.37
CA ASP A 75 -0.39 -7.47 -20.34
C ASP A 75 -0.77 -8.46 -21.45
N PRO A 76 -0.80 -8.04 -22.73
CA PRO A 76 -1.07 -8.94 -23.85
C PRO A 76 -0.04 -10.07 -23.89
N LYS A 77 -0.52 -11.30 -24.06
CA LYS A 77 0.33 -12.51 -24.13
C LYS A 77 0.46 -12.95 -25.58
N GLU A 78 1.70 -13.22 -25.99
CA GLU A 78 2.00 -13.65 -27.36
C GLU A 78 2.01 -15.18 -27.50
N ASN A 79 2.45 -15.90 -26.46
CA ASN A 79 2.62 -17.36 -26.45
C ASN A 79 1.42 -18.08 -25.82
N VAL A 80 0.21 -17.70 -26.22
CA VAL A 80 -1.05 -18.31 -25.75
C VAL A 80 -1.88 -18.75 -26.95
N PRO A 81 -2.77 -19.74 -26.78
CA PRO A 81 -3.74 -20.12 -27.81
C PRO A 81 -4.55 -18.93 -28.33
N ASP A 82 -4.94 -18.96 -29.61
CA ASP A 82 -5.64 -17.84 -30.26
C ASP A 82 -6.96 -17.45 -29.57
N ASN A 83 -7.64 -18.41 -28.92
CA ASN A 83 -8.87 -18.15 -28.17
C ASN A 83 -8.64 -17.48 -26.80
N VAL A 84 -7.39 -17.38 -26.34
CA VAL A 84 -6.98 -16.68 -25.11
C VAL A 84 -6.25 -15.38 -25.44
N LYS A 85 -5.64 -15.29 -26.62
CA LYS A 85 -4.92 -14.13 -27.10
C LYS A 85 -5.85 -12.92 -27.18
N SER A 86 -5.32 -11.75 -26.87
CA SER A 86 -6.10 -10.51 -27.01
C SER A 86 -6.49 -10.28 -28.46
N ALA A 87 -7.71 -9.78 -28.66
CA ALA A 87 -8.18 -9.31 -29.96
C ALA A 87 -7.55 -7.98 -30.39
N PHE A 88 -6.96 -7.24 -29.44
CA PHE A 88 -6.38 -5.92 -29.69
C PHE A 88 -4.89 -6.03 -29.99
N LYS A 89 -4.39 -5.15 -30.87
CA LYS A 89 -2.98 -5.18 -31.27
C LYS A 89 -2.08 -4.73 -30.11
N PRO A 90 -0.99 -5.47 -29.81
CA PRO A 90 0.01 -4.99 -28.89
C PRO A 90 0.76 -3.79 -29.47
N ILE A 91 1.09 -2.83 -28.60
CA ILE A 91 1.88 -1.65 -28.90
C ILE A 91 3.09 -1.58 -27.94
N PRO A 92 4.24 -1.08 -28.41
CA PRO A 92 5.37 -0.84 -27.53
C PRO A 92 5.03 0.27 -26.53
N THR A 93 5.60 0.16 -25.32
CA THR A 93 5.53 1.22 -24.31
C THR A 93 6.88 1.93 -24.16
N LYS A 94 6.91 3.02 -23.40
CA LYS A 94 8.14 3.77 -23.11
C LYS A 94 9.18 2.94 -22.35
N THR A 95 8.73 1.98 -21.55
CA THR A 95 9.59 1.00 -20.86
C THR A 95 9.94 -0.16 -21.80
N PRO A 96 11.24 -0.38 -22.12
CA PRO A 96 11.66 -1.46 -23.01
C PRO A 96 11.20 -2.84 -22.51
N GLY A 97 10.71 -3.68 -23.41
CA GLY A 97 10.22 -5.03 -23.10
C GLY A 97 8.82 -5.09 -22.45
N LEU A 98 8.17 -3.94 -22.21
CA LEU A 98 6.77 -3.87 -21.79
C LEU A 98 5.89 -3.48 -22.98
N GLN A 99 4.81 -4.24 -23.18
CA GLN A 99 3.80 -3.99 -24.21
C GLN A 99 2.43 -3.81 -23.58
N PHE A 100 1.66 -2.84 -24.07
CA PHE A 100 0.22 -2.68 -23.81
C PHE A 100 -0.54 -2.94 -25.11
N THR A 101 -1.86 -2.77 -25.14
CA THR A 101 -2.64 -2.82 -26.38
C THR A 101 -2.95 -1.41 -26.92
N GLU A 102 -3.39 -1.35 -28.18
CA GLU A 102 -3.82 -0.11 -28.85
C GLU A 102 -4.95 0.64 -28.13
N LEU A 103 -5.59 0.04 -27.13
CA LEU A 103 -6.60 0.69 -26.28
C LEU A 103 -6.00 1.68 -25.28
N LEU A 104 -4.70 1.57 -24.95
CA LEU A 104 -4.04 2.39 -23.93
C LEU A 104 -2.86 3.22 -24.46
N PRO A 105 -3.01 3.95 -25.59
CA PRO A 105 -1.88 4.62 -26.23
C PRO A 105 -1.28 5.72 -25.35
N LYS A 106 -2.11 6.43 -24.56
CA LYS A 106 -1.63 7.47 -23.64
C LYS A 106 -0.89 6.89 -22.45
N LEU A 107 -1.34 5.74 -21.93
CA LEU A 107 -0.68 5.09 -20.80
C LEU A 107 0.67 4.49 -21.21
N ALA A 108 0.76 3.95 -22.44
CA ALA A 108 2.00 3.44 -23.02
C ALA A 108 3.13 4.49 -23.03
N GLN A 109 2.81 5.79 -23.11
CA GLN A 109 3.80 6.89 -23.13
C GLN A 109 4.36 7.27 -21.75
N VAL A 110 3.80 6.74 -20.67
CA VAL A 110 4.17 7.10 -19.29
C VAL A 110 4.55 5.89 -18.45
N THR A 111 4.86 4.75 -19.07
CA THR A 111 5.26 3.54 -18.35
C THR A 111 6.62 3.64 -17.66
N ASP A 112 7.41 4.67 -17.96
CA ASP A 112 8.64 5.03 -17.23
C ASP A 112 8.36 5.65 -15.85
N LYS A 113 7.11 6.04 -15.58
CA LYS A 113 6.65 6.63 -14.32
C LYS A 113 5.83 5.66 -13.47
N ALA A 114 5.68 4.42 -13.92
CA ALA A 114 4.89 3.40 -13.25
C ALA A 114 5.65 2.08 -13.17
N THR A 115 5.36 1.30 -12.13
CA THR A 115 5.87 -0.06 -11.98
C THR A 115 4.74 -1.04 -12.23
N MET A 116 4.91 -1.89 -13.25
CA MET A 116 3.96 -2.96 -13.52
C MET A 116 4.26 -4.17 -12.63
N ILE A 117 3.26 -4.64 -11.88
CA ILE A 117 3.36 -5.85 -11.04
C ILE A 117 2.59 -6.98 -11.71
N ARG A 118 3.29 -8.05 -12.12
CA ARG A 118 2.72 -9.23 -12.80
C ARG A 118 2.74 -10.51 -11.95
N SER A 119 3.15 -10.39 -10.69
CA SER A 119 3.30 -11.52 -9.76
C SER A 119 2.05 -11.78 -8.90
N MET A 120 0.94 -11.11 -9.21
CA MET A 120 -0.26 -11.16 -8.39
C MET A 120 -1.01 -12.47 -8.64
N SER A 121 -1.25 -13.22 -7.56
CA SER A 121 -1.93 -14.51 -7.59
C SER A 121 -2.79 -14.64 -6.33
N TYR A 122 -3.68 -15.63 -6.32
CA TYR A 122 -4.58 -15.92 -5.22
C TYR A 122 -4.52 -17.42 -4.89
N THR A 123 -4.86 -17.76 -3.65
CA THR A 123 -4.82 -19.13 -3.14
C THR A 123 -6.16 -19.48 -2.47
N PRO A 124 -6.78 -20.62 -2.80
CA PRO A 124 -6.34 -21.63 -3.77
C PRO A 124 -6.53 -21.20 -5.23
N ILE A 125 -5.70 -21.73 -6.13
CA ILE A 125 -5.85 -21.52 -7.58
C ILE A 125 -7.21 -22.09 -8.01
N GLY A 126 -7.99 -21.32 -8.78
CA GLY A 126 -9.32 -21.73 -9.21
C GLY A 126 -10.46 -21.30 -8.27
N LEU A 127 -10.21 -20.42 -7.31
CA LEU A 127 -11.24 -19.66 -6.59
C LEU A 127 -12.20 -18.98 -7.59
N PHE A 128 -13.39 -19.56 -7.74
CA PHE A 128 -14.41 -19.19 -8.72
C PHE A 128 -15.32 -18.04 -8.23
N ASN A 129 -15.04 -17.48 -7.06
CA ASN A 129 -15.87 -16.47 -6.42
C ASN A 129 -15.16 -15.10 -6.40
N HIS A 130 -15.71 -14.14 -7.16
CA HIS A 130 -15.17 -12.79 -7.24
C HIS A 130 -15.04 -12.12 -5.87
N THR A 131 -16.03 -12.27 -4.98
CA THR A 131 -16.01 -11.59 -3.67
C THR A 131 -14.90 -12.12 -2.77
N ALA A 132 -14.66 -13.44 -2.74
CA ALA A 132 -13.51 -13.98 -2.01
C ALA A 132 -12.19 -13.52 -2.59
N ALA A 133 -12.06 -13.49 -3.92
CA ALA A 133 -10.84 -13.02 -4.56
C ALA A 133 -10.59 -11.55 -4.22
N ILE A 134 -11.62 -10.69 -4.29
CA ILE A 134 -11.51 -9.28 -3.92
C ILE A 134 -11.06 -9.12 -2.48
N TYR A 135 -11.68 -9.87 -1.55
CA TYR A 135 -11.31 -9.86 -0.14
C TYR A 135 -9.83 -10.23 0.05
N GLN A 136 -9.39 -11.32 -0.55
CA GLN A 136 -8.01 -11.78 -0.45
C GLN A 136 -7.02 -10.77 -1.05
N MET A 137 -7.38 -10.15 -2.16
CA MET A 137 -6.56 -9.16 -2.85
C MET A 137 -6.38 -7.85 -2.06
N HIS A 138 -7.41 -7.44 -1.32
CA HIS A 138 -7.37 -6.20 -0.52
C HIS A 138 -6.81 -6.42 0.88
N THR A 139 -6.99 -7.61 1.46
CA THR A 139 -6.65 -7.89 2.86
C THR A 139 -5.41 -8.77 3.03
N GLY A 140 -5.04 -9.54 1.99
CA GLY A 140 -4.00 -10.56 2.07
C GLY A 140 -4.44 -11.87 2.75
N TYR A 141 -5.69 -11.98 3.21
CA TYR A 141 -6.20 -13.16 3.89
C TYR A 141 -7.08 -14.00 2.98
N THR A 142 -6.88 -15.31 2.99
CA THR A 142 -7.77 -16.25 2.30
C THR A 142 -9.16 -16.21 2.97
N ALA A 143 -10.21 -16.08 2.16
CA ALA A 143 -11.58 -16.23 2.64
C ALA A 143 -11.83 -17.72 2.94
N ASP A 144 -12.17 -18.02 4.18
CA ASP A 144 -12.42 -19.37 4.70
C ASP A 144 -13.88 -19.81 4.51
N LYS A 145 -14.81 -18.85 4.42
CA LYS A 145 -16.25 -19.11 4.26
C LYS A 145 -16.86 -18.25 3.17
N VAL A 146 -16.86 -18.78 1.96
CA VAL A 146 -17.55 -18.18 0.82
C VAL A 146 -18.78 -18.98 0.45
N SER A 147 -19.94 -18.33 0.52
CA SER A 147 -21.17 -18.88 -0.02
C SER A 147 -21.04 -19.08 -1.55
N PRO A 148 -21.65 -20.14 -2.13
CA PRO A 148 -21.82 -20.29 -3.58
C PRO A 148 -22.46 -19.06 -4.24
N SER A 149 -23.24 -18.26 -3.49
CA SER A 149 -23.89 -17.03 -3.96
C SER A 149 -22.97 -15.83 -4.11
N GLY A 150 -21.69 -15.93 -3.75
CA GLY A 150 -20.79 -14.78 -3.79
C GLY A 150 -20.74 -13.95 -2.50
N GLN A 151 -21.53 -14.29 -1.48
CA GLN A 151 -21.49 -13.58 -0.20
C GLN A 151 -20.43 -14.17 0.72
N LEU A 152 -19.62 -13.30 1.33
CA LEU A 152 -18.78 -13.70 2.46
C LEU A 152 -19.71 -14.03 3.62
N GLU A 153 -19.57 -15.23 4.19
CA GLU A 153 -20.25 -15.47 5.46
C GLU A 153 -19.64 -14.54 6.52
N PRO A 154 -20.46 -14.00 7.45
CA PRO A 154 -19.95 -13.16 8.51
C PRO A 154 -18.85 -13.92 9.27
N LEU A 155 -17.73 -13.22 9.52
CA LEU A 155 -16.61 -13.75 10.29
C LEU A 155 -17.16 -14.32 11.61
N SER A 156 -16.89 -15.59 11.87
CA SER A 156 -17.23 -16.16 13.17
C SER A 156 -16.51 -15.35 14.26
N PRO A 157 -17.20 -14.91 15.33
CA PRO A 157 -16.55 -14.23 16.43
C PRO A 157 -15.39 -15.10 16.94
N LYS A 158 -14.20 -14.50 17.05
CA LYS A 158 -13.08 -15.11 17.77
C LYS A 158 -13.32 -15.00 19.28
#